data_AF-A0A975BTI4-F1
#
_entry.id   AF-A0A975BTI4-F1
#
_cell.length_a   1.000
_cell.length_b   1.000
_cell.length_c   1.000
_cell.angle_alpha   90.00
_cell.angle_beta   90.00
_cell.angle_gamma   90.00
#
_symmetry.space_group_name_H-M   'P 1'
#
loop_
_entity.id
_entity.type
_entity.pdbx_description
1 polymer ?
#
loop_
_entity_poly.entity_id
_entity_poly.type
_entity_poly.pdbx_seq_one_letter_code
_entity_poly.pdbx_strand_id
1 'polypeptide(L)'
;MNKKNQAIMVCLICLILMCIGACSKKDAEMSQQKNPKTFTFFDIDANTRLTERIKWKLKNKLGSDVLERGTLADMTTNYKGFLQNYFPKLYELSRELRYDDVMDTEDNPVKLTYRHTQNKNTPFAYVEIVFSGHTKKPLFFRIKTKKQRSDVIDVLRKKYGDPAVTDWNENVAYGKKGRSLHWNKDNDILIVSIVPDRFGDPEYYIMIYYVNNLEENAGINKERRERKQKENKTIDNAF
;
A
#
# COMPACT_ATOMS: atom_id res chain seq x y z
N MET A 1 16.63 -52.12 -43.79
CA MET A 1 17.07 -50.84 -43.21
C MET A 1 18.58 -50.92 -42.95
N ASN A 2 19.39 -50.04 -43.53
CA ASN A 2 20.86 -50.18 -43.56
C ASN A 2 21.46 -50.01 -42.15
N LYS A 3 22.49 -50.79 -41.77
CA LYS A 3 23.10 -50.73 -40.41
C LYS A 3 23.57 -49.32 -40.03
N LYS A 4 24.00 -48.52 -41.02
CA LYS A 4 24.33 -47.09 -40.84
C LYS A 4 23.12 -46.24 -40.45
N ASN A 5 21.93 -46.52 -40.99
CA ASN A 5 20.70 -45.79 -40.67
C ASN A 5 20.17 -46.16 -39.28
N GLN A 6 20.41 -47.39 -38.80
CA GLN A 6 20.12 -47.77 -37.41
C GLN A 6 21.04 -47.07 -36.41
N ALA A 7 22.34 -46.96 -36.70
CA ALA A 7 23.27 -46.23 -35.84
C ALA A 7 22.94 -44.72 -35.75
N ILE A 8 22.56 -44.10 -36.87
CA ILE A 8 22.14 -42.69 -36.91
C ILE A 8 20.84 -42.49 -36.13
N MET A 9 19.86 -43.39 -36.27
CA MET A 9 18.58 -43.31 -35.56
C MET A 9 18.74 -43.51 -34.04
N VAL A 10 19.62 -44.42 -33.61
CA VAL A 10 19.93 -44.61 -32.18
C VAL A 10 20.66 -43.40 -31.60
N CYS A 11 21.61 -42.80 -32.34
CA CYS A 11 22.26 -41.56 -31.90
C CYS A 11 21.28 -40.37 -31.80
N LEU A 12 20.33 -40.24 -32.74
CA LEU A 12 19.30 -39.20 -32.70
C LEU A 12 18.32 -39.38 -31.53
N ILE A 13 17.94 -40.62 -31.22
CA ILE A 13 17.07 -40.92 -30.07
C ILE A 13 17.79 -40.64 -28.74
N CYS A 14 19.08 -40.97 -28.62
CA CYS A 14 19.89 -40.63 -27.44
C CYS A 14 20.08 -39.11 -27.27
N LEU A 15 20.23 -38.35 -28.36
CA LEU A 15 20.34 -36.88 -28.32
C LEU A 15 19.02 -36.22 -27.92
N ILE A 16 17.88 -36.77 -28.37
CA ILE A 16 16.55 -36.30 -28.00
C ILE A 16 16.24 -36.61 -26.53
N LEU A 17 16.65 -37.78 -26.01
CA LEU A 17 16.46 -38.15 -24.60
C LEU A 17 17.33 -37.31 -23.63
N MET A 18 18.51 -36.82 -24.06
CA MET A 18 19.34 -35.93 -23.24
C MET A 18 18.79 -34.49 -23.16
N CYS A 19 17.93 -34.06 -24.09
CA CYS A 19 17.31 -32.73 -24.06
C CYS A 19 16.06 -32.64 -23.15
N ILE A 20 15.58 -33.75 -22.58
CA ILE A 20 14.40 -33.77 -21.69
C ILE A 20 14.83 -33.71 -20.20
N GLY A 21 16.14 -33.76 -19.91
CA GLY A 21 16.69 -33.77 -18.55
C GLY A 21 17.19 -32.43 -17.98
N ALA A 22 17.05 -31.31 -18.69
CA ALA A 22 17.65 -30.02 -18.31
C ALA A 22 16.64 -28.87 -18.29
N CYS A 23 15.54 -29.06 -17.57
CA CYS A 23 14.81 -27.96 -16.94
C CYS A 23 14.20 -28.50 -15.66
N SER A 24 15.04 -28.70 -14.64
CA SER A 24 14.58 -28.61 -13.27
C SER A 24 14.12 -27.16 -13.08
N LYS A 25 12.86 -26.90 -13.44
CA LYS A 25 12.12 -25.81 -12.84
C LYS A 25 12.22 -26.09 -11.35
N LYS A 26 13.07 -25.33 -10.67
CA LYS A 26 12.84 -25.00 -9.27
C LYS A 26 11.43 -24.46 -9.25
N ASP A 27 10.47 -25.35 -8.98
CA ASP A 27 9.22 -24.95 -8.39
C ASP A 27 9.64 -24.18 -7.16
N ALA A 28 9.65 -22.85 -7.31
CA ALA A 28 9.73 -21.95 -6.20
C ALA A 28 8.60 -22.43 -5.31
N GLU A 29 8.97 -23.07 -4.20
CA GLU A 29 8.06 -23.42 -3.12
C GLU A 29 7.16 -22.20 -2.96
N MET A 30 5.92 -22.34 -3.42
CA MET A 30 4.87 -21.39 -3.12
C MET A 30 4.85 -21.39 -1.61
N SER A 31 5.45 -20.34 -1.04
CA SER A 31 5.62 -20.20 0.38
C SER A 31 4.28 -20.54 1.00
N GLN A 32 4.26 -21.57 1.84
CA GLN A 32 3.16 -21.84 2.75
C GLN A 32 2.67 -20.48 3.24
N GLN A 33 1.39 -20.21 2.99
CA GLN A 33 0.75 -18.92 3.19
C GLN A 33 0.88 -18.54 4.67
N LYS A 34 2.04 -17.96 5.01
CA LYS A 34 2.31 -17.34 6.30
C LYS A 34 1.28 -16.24 6.34
N ASN A 35 0.30 -16.37 7.23
CA ASN A 35 -0.66 -15.30 7.46
C ASN A 35 0.15 -14.00 7.53
N PRO A 36 -0.09 -13.04 6.64
CA PRO A 36 0.72 -11.84 6.62
C PRO A 36 0.67 -11.23 8.02
N LYS A 37 1.83 -10.89 8.57
CA LYS A 37 1.94 -10.39 9.94
C LYS A 37 1.08 -9.14 10.16
N THR A 38 0.77 -8.44 9.07
CA THR A 38 -0.02 -7.21 9.02
C THR A 38 -1.13 -7.27 7.94
N PHE A 39 -1.81 -6.16 7.70
CA PHE A 39 -2.80 -5.97 6.65
C PHE A 39 -2.18 -6.02 5.26
N THR A 40 -2.93 -6.54 4.29
CA THR A 40 -2.47 -6.62 2.90
C THR A 40 -3.53 -6.18 1.90
N PHE A 41 -3.09 -5.55 0.82
CA PHE A 41 -3.89 -5.18 -0.34
C PHE A 41 -3.17 -5.59 -1.63
N PHE A 42 -3.78 -6.48 -2.43
CA PHE A 42 -3.13 -7.10 -3.61
C PHE A 42 -1.72 -7.65 -3.35
N ASP A 43 -1.57 -8.32 -2.20
CA ASP A 43 -0.31 -8.90 -1.69
C ASP A 43 0.79 -7.87 -1.43
N ILE A 44 0.42 -6.60 -1.27
CA ILE A 44 1.30 -5.55 -0.75
C ILE A 44 1.00 -5.43 0.74
N ASP A 45 2.04 -5.63 1.54
CA ASP A 45 2.05 -5.55 3.01
C ASP A 45 3.08 -4.53 3.49
N ALA A 46 3.22 -4.35 4.81
CA ALA A 46 4.17 -3.39 5.41
C ALA A 46 5.62 -3.56 4.95
N ASN A 47 6.03 -4.76 4.52
CA ASN A 47 7.41 -5.06 4.15
C ASN A 47 7.66 -4.98 2.63
N THR A 48 6.60 -4.81 1.85
CA THR A 48 6.69 -4.78 0.39
C THR A 48 7.38 -3.50 -0.08
N ARG A 49 8.52 -3.64 -0.76
CA ARG A 49 9.24 -2.48 -1.32
C ARG A 49 8.71 -2.11 -2.71
N LEU A 50 8.58 -0.81 -2.96
CA LEU A 50 8.23 -0.26 -4.26
C LEU A 50 9.31 -0.61 -5.29
N THR A 51 8.91 -1.35 -6.31
CA THR A 51 9.73 -1.71 -7.47
C THR A 51 8.91 -1.54 -8.74
N GLU A 52 9.56 -1.53 -9.91
CA GLU A 52 8.85 -1.51 -11.19
C GLU A 52 7.93 -2.72 -11.37
N ARG A 53 8.29 -3.89 -10.81
CA ARG A 53 7.41 -5.07 -10.79
C ARG A 53 6.12 -4.82 -9.99
N ILE A 54 6.20 -4.16 -8.84
CA ILE A 54 5.03 -3.80 -8.04
C ILE A 54 4.15 -2.79 -8.78
N LYS A 55 4.76 -1.75 -9.38
CA LYS A 55 4.02 -0.77 -10.21
C LYS A 55 3.28 -1.45 -11.35
N TRP A 56 3.95 -2.34 -12.08
CA TRP A 56 3.34 -3.09 -13.19
C TRP A 56 2.21 -4.00 -12.71
N LYS A 57 2.39 -4.73 -11.60
CA LYS A 57 1.34 -5.57 -10.99
C LYS A 57 0.10 -4.76 -10.65
N LEU A 58 0.29 -3.59 -10.01
CA LEU A 58 -0.80 -2.69 -9.65
C LEU A 58 -1.48 -2.13 -10.90
N LYS A 59 -0.70 -1.67 -11.90
CA LYS A 59 -1.23 -1.16 -13.17
C LYS A 59 -2.12 -2.16 -13.89
N ASN A 60 -1.73 -3.43 -13.90
CA ASN A 60 -2.53 -4.49 -14.52
C ASN A 60 -3.85 -4.76 -13.78
N LYS A 61 -3.84 -4.66 -12.44
CA LYS A 61 -5.04 -4.89 -11.61
C LYS A 61 -5.97 -3.69 -11.56
N LEU A 62 -5.43 -2.48 -11.52
CA LEU A 62 -6.15 -1.24 -11.23
C LEU A 62 -6.30 -0.31 -12.44
N GLY A 63 -5.51 -0.50 -13.49
CA GLY A 63 -5.46 0.40 -14.64
C GLY A 63 -4.31 1.40 -14.52
N SER A 64 -4.34 2.45 -15.34
CA SER A 64 -3.27 3.46 -15.34
C SER A 64 -3.22 4.24 -14.02
N ASP A 65 -2.00 4.44 -13.51
CA ASP A 65 -1.72 5.32 -12.38
C ASP A 65 -1.34 6.73 -12.82
N VAL A 66 -1.58 7.67 -11.90
CA VAL A 66 -0.88 8.94 -11.82
C VAL A 66 0.18 8.79 -10.73
N LEU A 67 1.44 8.95 -11.13
CA LEU A 67 2.59 8.95 -10.22
C LEU A 67 2.88 10.39 -9.79
N GLU A 68 2.86 10.64 -8.49
CA GLU A 68 3.18 11.93 -7.90
C GLU A 68 4.34 11.78 -6.91
N ARG A 69 5.29 12.72 -6.96
CA ARG A 69 6.37 12.87 -5.97
C ARG A 69 6.23 14.23 -5.31
N GLY A 70 6.24 14.28 -4.00
CA GLY A 70 6.16 15.53 -3.26
C GLY A 70 5.98 15.32 -1.76
N THR A 71 5.61 16.39 -1.05
CA THR A 71 5.26 16.39 0.38
C THR A 71 4.30 15.25 0.72
N LEU A 72 4.47 14.63 1.90
CA LEU A 72 3.61 13.53 2.30
C LEU A 72 2.14 13.96 2.25
N ALA A 73 1.35 13.20 1.48
CA ALA A 73 -0.07 13.46 1.32
C ALA A 73 -0.76 13.43 2.68
N ASP A 74 -1.73 14.33 2.84
CA ASP A 74 -2.57 14.43 4.03
C ASP A 74 -3.14 13.05 4.40
N MET A 75 -2.71 12.53 5.56
CA MET A 75 -3.18 11.25 6.13
C MET A 75 -4.63 11.32 6.63
N THR A 76 -5.22 12.51 6.72
CA THR A 76 -6.59 12.72 7.17
C THR A 76 -7.56 11.86 6.35
N THR A 77 -8.54 11.30 7.05
CA THR A 77 -9.67 10.58 6.47
C THR A 77 -10.97 11.16 7.00
N ASN A 78 -12.07 10.99 6.26
CA ASN A 78 -13.42 11.50 6.56
C ASN A 78 -13.54 13.02 6.64
N TYR A 79 -13.06 13.64 7.72
CA TYR A 79 -13.13 15.08 7.98
C TYR A 79 -11.89 15.58 8.72
N LYS A 80 -11.64 16.89 8.65
CA LYS A 80 -10.52 17.53 9.36
C LYS A 80 -10.69 17.36 10.88
N GLY A 81 -9.73 16.73 11.54
CA GLY A 81 -9.78 16.44 12.98
C GLY A 81 -10.22 15.01 13.32
N PHE A 82 -10.67 14.21 12.34
CA PHE A 82 -11.06 12.82 12.58
C PHE A 82 -9.96 12.00 13.27
N LEU A 83 -8.72 12.06 12.75
CA LEU A 83 -7.59 11.37 13.38
C LEU A 83 -7.31 11.91 14.78
N GLN A 84 -7.42 13.22 14.99
CA GLN A 84 -7.18 13.83 16.30
C GLN A 84 -8.16 13.29 17.36
N ASN A 85 -9.44 13.18 16.99
CA ASN A 85 -10.50 12.79 17.91
C ASN A 85 -10.51 11.28 18.20
N TYR A 86 -10.18 10.44 17.22
CA TYR A 86 -10.35 8.98 17.34
C TYR A 86 -9.05 8.17 17.23
N PHE A 87 -7.99 8.72 16.65
CA PHE A 87 -6.71 8.06 16.44
C PHE A 87 -5.53 9.01 16.75
N PRO A 88 -5.43 9.56 17.97
CA PRO A 88 -4.51 10.66 18.28
C PRO A 88 -3.05 10.34 18.00
N LYS A 89 -2.63 9.08 18.16
CA LYS A 89 -1.28 8.64 17.79
C LYS A 89 -1.01 8.84 16.29
N LEU A 90 -1.93 8.44 15.41
CA LEU A 90 -1.82 8.68 13.96
C LEU A 90 -1.85 10.17 13.63
N TYR A 91 -2.61 10.96 14.38
CA TYR A 91 -2.63 12.41 14.22
C TYR A 91 -1.27 13.04 14.49
N GLU A 92 -0.61 12.70 15.61
CA GLU A 92 0.74 13.22 15.90
C GLU A 92 1.76 12.78 14.84
N LEU A 93 1.74 11.51 14.44
CA LEU A 93 2.57 11.01 13.33
C LEU A 93 2.34 11.79 12.03
N SER A 94 1.08 12.10 11.70
CA SER A 94 0.76 12.90 10.52
C SER A 94 1.35 14.30 10.59
N ARG A 95 1.43 14.91 11.78
CA ARG A 95 2.05 16.23 11.97
C ARG A 95 3.56 16.17 11.83
N GLU A 96 4.19 15.16 12.41
CA GLU A 96 5.65 14.98 12.33
C GLU A 96 6.14 14.79 10.89
N LEU A 97 5.29 14.20 10.03
CA LEU A 97 5.61 13.93 8.63
C LEU A 97 5.32 15.08 7.66
N ARG A 98 4.48 16.07 8.03
CA ARG A 98 4.04 17.20 7.19
C ARG A 98 5.07 18.32 7.02
N TYR A 99 6.36 18.01 6.99
CA TYR A 99 7.39 19.04 6.93
C TYR A 99 7.65 19.52 5.48
N ASP A 100 7.69 20.85 5.32
CA ASP A 100 7.66 21.59 4.03
C ASP A 100 9.03 22.01 3.49
N ASP A 101 10.15 21.61 4.11
CA ASP A 101 11.43 21.84 3.43
C ASP A 101 11.45 21.02 2.15
N VAL A 102 11.83 21.68 1.06
CA VAL A 102 12.13 21.07 -0.23
C VAL A 102 13.14 19.96 0.01
N MET A 103 12.63 18.74 0.19
CA MET A 103 13.44 17.53 0.22
C MET A 103 14.14 17.45 -1.12
N ASP A 104 15.30 16.78 -1.15
CA ASP A 104 15.78 16.27 -2.42
C ASP A 104 14.63 15.49 -3.08
N THR A 105 14.34 15.80 -4.34
CA THR A 105 13.16 15.29 -5.04
C THR A 105 13.09 13.76 -5.06
N GLU A 106 14.24 13.09 -4.93
CA GLU A 106 14.37 11.63 -4.88
C GLU A 106 13.84 11.00 -3.58
N ASP A 107 13.90 11.77 -2.50
CA ASP A 107 13.57 11.40 -1.14
C ASP A 107 12.11 11.70 -0.76
N ASN A 108 11.41 12.39 -1.65
CA ASN A 108 9.97 12.59 -1.51
C ASN A 108 9.21 11.26 -1.52
N PRO A 109 8.17 11.12 -0.69
CA PRO A 109 7.20 10.04 -0.80
C PRO A 109 6.70 9.88 -2.25
N VAL A 110 6.55 8.62 -2.65
CA VAL A 110 6.00 8.26 -3.96
C VAL A 110 4.55 7.87 -3.77
N LYS A 111 3.66 8.60 -4.43
CA LYS A 111 2.22 8.33 -4.43
C LYS A 111 1.79 7.77 -5.77
N LEU A 112 1.17 6.59 -5.74
CA LEU A 112 0.53 5.98 -6.90
C LEU A 112 -0.99 6.13 -6.75
N THR A 113 -1.61 6.88 -7.66
CA THR A 113 -3.06 7.12 -7.65
C THR A 113 -3.72 6.46 -8.84
N TYR A 114 -4.64 5.54 -8.59
CA TYR A 114 -5.45 4.88 -9.59
C TYR A 114 -6.88 5.41 -9.50
N ARG A 115 -7.31 6.08 -10.56
CA ARG A 115 -8.68 6.58 -10.74
C ARG A 115 -9.41 5.72 -11.76
N HIS A 116 -10.74 5.67 -11.68
CA HIS A 116 -11.57 4.91 -12.64
C HIS A 116 -11.19 3.42 -12.73
N THR A 117 -10.77 2.84 -11.61
CA THR A 117 -10.36 1.43 -11.49
C THR A 117 -11.48 0.44 -11.85
N GLN A 118 -12.72 0.93 -11.92
CA GLN A 118 -13.90 0.21 -12.39
C GLN A 118 -13.78 -0.24 -13.86
N ASN A 119 -13.00 0.46 -14.69
CA ASN A 119 -12.73 0.06 -16.08
C ASN A 119 -11.94 -1.26 -16.17
N LYS A 120 -11.32 -1.70 -15.06
CA LYS A 120 -10.69 -3.01 -14.92
C LYS A 120 -11.57 -4.03 -14.18
N ASN A 121 -12.88 -3.78 -14.13
CA ASN A 121 -13.87 -4.60 -13.43
C ASN A 121 -13.57 -4.81 -11.94
N THR A 122 -12.90 -3.84 -11.29
CA THR A 122 -12.63 -3.88 -9.85
C THR A 122 -13.79 -3.26 -9.05
N PRO A 123 -14.00 -3.67 -7.78
CA PRO A 123 -14.99 -3.04 -6.91
C PRO A 123 -14.53 -1.65 -6.40
N PHE A 124 -13.27 -1.28 -6.65
CA PHE A 124 -12.71 -0.02 -6.20
C PHE A 124 -13.08 1.07 -7.20
N ALA A 125 -13.40 2.26 -6.69
CA ALA A 125 -13.57 3.47 -7.48
C ALA A 125 -12.28 4.32 -7.51
N TYR A 126 -11.49 4.20 -6.45
CA TYR A 126 -10.26 4.96 -6.24
C TYR A 126 -9.31 4.16 -5.36
N VAL A 127 -8.02 4.17 -5.70
CA VAL A 127 -6.94 3.59 -4.88
C VAL A 127 -5.75 4.54 -4.90
N GLU A 128 -5.26 4.92 -3.73
CA GLU A 128 -4.04 5.67 -3.53
C GLU A 128 -3.11 4.87 -2.61
N ILE A 129 -1.86 4.73 -3.03
CA ILE A 129 -0.83 3.96 -2.33
C ILE A 129 0.39 4.87 -2.18
N VAL A 130 0.75 5.17 -0.94
CA VAL A 130 1.87 6.06 -0.63
C VAL A 130 3.03 5.24 -0.08
N PHE A 131 4.20 5.38 -0.68
CA PHE A 131 5.46 4.75 -0.26
C PHE A 131 6.44 5.80 0.26
N SER A 132 7.26 5.41 1.23
CA SER A 132 8.40 6.20 1.69
C SER A 132 9.37 6.45 0.54
N GLY A 133 9.88 7.68 0.41
CA GLY A 133 10.96 7.99 -0.52
C GLY A 133 12.28 7.31 -0.14
N HIS A 134 12.51 7.02 1.15
CA HIS A 134 13.76 6.43 1.63
C HIS A 134 13.72 4.91 1.64
N THR A 135 12.79 4.32 2.39
CA THR A 135 12.76 2.86 2.59
C THR A 135 12.07 2.14 1.43
N LYS A 136 11.33 2.89 0.60
CA LYS A 136 10.44 2.37 -0.45
C LYS A 136 9.34 1.46 0.10
N LYS A 137 9.13 1.37 1.42
CA LYS A 137 8.03 0.62 2.06
C LYS A 137 6.75 1.45 2.05
N PRO A 138 5.56 0.83 2.11
CA PRO A 138 4.30 1.58 2.14
C PRO A 138 4.13 2.33 3.47
N LEU A 139 3.60 3.54 3.39
CA LEU A 139 3.24 4.37 4.54
C LEU A 139 1.76 4.24 4.85
N PHE A 140 0.91 4.47 3.85
CA PHE A 140 -0.52 4.26 3.98
C PHE A 140 -1.21 4.05 2.63
N PHE A 141 -2.37 3.39 2.66
CA PHE A 141 -3.27 3.23 1.52
C PHE A 141 -4.60 3.93 1.78
N ARG A 142 -5.20 4.49 0.73
CA ARG A 142 -6.54 5.06 0.72
C ARG A 142 -7.34 4.46 -0.43
N ILE A 143 -8.40 3.75 -0.11
CA ILE A 143 -9.23 3.04 -1.08
C ILE A 143 -10.68 3.48 -0.91
N LYS A 144 -11.36 3.76 -2.02
CA LYS A 144 -12.81 4.00 -2.03
C LYS A 144 -13.52 2.92 -2.82
N THR A 145 -14.63 2.43 -2.29
CA THR A 145 -15.53 1.52 -2.99
C THR A 145 -16.99 2.00 -2.87
N LYS A 146 -17.79 1.70 -3.89
CA LYS A 146 -19.21 2.06 -3.96
C LYS A 146 -20.08 0.83 -3.68
N LYS A 147 -21.20 1.06 -2.98
CA LYS A 147 -22.19 0.07 -2.50
C LYS A 147 -22.47 -1.11 -3.42
N GLN A 148 -22.60 -0.89 -4.73
CA GLN A 148 -23.16 -1.88 -5.66
C GLN A 148 -22.34 -3.19 -5.77
N ARG A 149 -21.15 -3.30 -5.15
CA ARG A 149 -20.26 -4.47 -5.30
C ARG A 149 -19.43 -4.86 -4.06
N SER A 150 -19.75 -4.40 -2.84
CA SER A 150 -18.83 -4.58 -1.70
C SER A 150 -19.41 -5.38 -0.53
N ASP A 151 -19.08 -6.67 -0.48
CA ASP A 151 -19.05 -7.54 0.72
C ASP A 151 -17.81 -7.26 1.61
N VAL A 152 -17.23 -6.06 1.47
CA VAL A 152 -15.93 -5.68 2.02
C VAL A 152 -15.86 -5.88 3.53
N ILE A 153 -16.92 -5.54 4.27
CA ILE A 153 -16.92 -5.71 5.73
C ILE A 153 -16.82 -7.20 6.08
N ASP A 154 -17.56 -8.06 5.40
CA ASP A 154 -17.59 -9.50 5.70
C ASP A 154 -16.27 -10.17 5.30
N VAL A 155 -15.68 -9.76 4.16
CA VAL A 155 -14.35 -10.18 3.75
C VAL A 155 -13.30 -9.77 4.78
N LEU A 156 -13.36 -8.53 5.28
CA LEU A 156 -12.41 -8.03 6.28
C LEU A 156 -12.61 -8.72 7.64
N ARG A 157 -13.85 -8.96 8.07
CA ARG A 157 -14.16 -9.75 9.27
C ARG A 157 -13.60 -11.16 9.19
N LYS A 158 -13.83 -11.84 8.06
CA LYS A 158 -13.30 -13.18 7.82
C LYS A 158 -11.76 -13.20 7.85
N LYS A 159 -11.11 -12.14 7.36
CA LYS A 159 -9.64 -12.08 7.24
C LYS A 159 -8.94 -11.62 8.52
N TYR A 160 -9.56 -10.71 9.28
CA TYR A 160 -8.90 -9.99 10.38
C TYR A 160 -9.65 -10.07 11.72
N GLY A 161 -10.78 -10.79 11.78
CA GLY A 161 -11.61 -10.90 12.98
C GLY A 161 -12.60 -9.75 13.13
N ASP A 162 -13.22 -9.61 14.29
CA ASP A 162 -14.21 -8.56 14.52
C ASP A 162 -13.56 -7.18 14.70
N PRO A 163 -14.13 -6.11 14.10
CA PRO A 163 -13.62 -4.76 14.28
C PRO A 163 -14.07 -4.16 15.61
N ALA A 164 -13.26 -3.23 16.12
CA ALA A 164 -13.76 -2.21 17.02
C ALA A 164 -14.59 -1.18 16.24
N VAL A 165 -15.60 -0.60 16.89
CA VAL A 165 -16.58 0.30 16.26
C VAL A 165 -16.51 1.67 16.90
N THR A 166 -16.49 2.71 16.06
CA THR A 166 -16.53 4.10 16.47
C THR A 166 -17.62 4.82 15.68
N ASP A 167 -18.66 5.28 16.36
CA ASP A 167 -19.70 6.14 15.79
C ASP A 167 -19.30 7.60 15.94
N TRP A 168 -19.60 8.41 14.92
CA TRP A 168 -19.24 9.82 14.90
C TRP A 168 -20.30 10.66 14.16
N ASN A 169 -20.59 11.85 14.70
CA ASN A 169 -21.69 12.70 14.24
C ASN A 169 -21.23 14.02 13.62
N GLU A 170 -19.92 14.28 13.59
CA GLU A 170 -19.37 15.59 13.25
C GLU A 170 -19.10 15.73 11.75
N ASN A 171 -19.56 16.85 11.16
CA ASN A 171 -19.09 17.38 9.86
C ASN A 171 -19.06 16.38 8.69
N VAL A 172 -19.94 15.39 8.73
CA VAL A 172 -20.12 14.45 7.63
C VAL A 172 -20.87 15.18 6.52
N ALA A 173 -20.54 14.89 5.26
CA ALA A 173 -21.30 15.40 4.13
C ALA A 173 -22.81 15.17 4.39
N TYR A 174 -23.60 16.23 4.25
CA TYR A 174 -25.06 16.20 4.42
C TYR A 174 -25.58 16.01 5.86
N GLY A 175 -24.76 16.21 6.90
CA GLY A 175 -25.20 16.21 8.30
C GLY A 175 -25.65 14.84 8.83
N LYS A 176 -25.27 13.76 8.14
CA LYS A 176 -25.65 12.38 8.48
C LYS A 176 -24.59 11.74 9.38
N LYS A 177 -24.98 10.84 10.29
CA LYS A 177 -24.04 10.13 11.16
C LYS A 177 -23.11 9.22 10.33
N GLY A 178 -21.83 9.19 10.69
CA GLY A 178 -20.84 8.29 10.14
C GLY A 178 -20.47 7.18 11.13
N ARG A 179 -19.94 6.07 10.61
CA ARG A 179 -19.43 4.96 11.40
C ARG A 179 -18.09 4.51 10.86
N SER A 180 -17.15 4.22 11.74
CA SER A 180 -15.89 3.61 11.39
C SER A 180 -15.72 2.27 12.10
N LEU A 181 -15.34 1.26 11.33
CA LEU A 181 -14.89 -0.04 11.80
C LEU A 181 -13.36 -0.06 11.74
N HIS A 182 -12.68 -0.54 12.76
CA HIS A 182 -11.22 -0.58 12.74
C HIS A 182 -10.64 -1.84 13.36
N TRP A 183 -9.47 -2.20 12.83
CA TRP A 183 -8.67 -3.34 13.27
C TRP A 183 -7.26 -2.85 13.57
N ASN A 184 -6.66 -3.43 14.62
CA ASN A 184 -5.26 -3.24 14.95
C ASN A 184 -4.54 -4.57 14.78
N LYS A 185 -3.40 -4.56 14.07
CA LYS A 185 -2.58 -5.76 13.89
C LYS A 185 -1.13 -5.36 13.71
N ASP A 186 -0.24 -5.88 14.56
CA ASP A 186 1.21 -5.61 14.49
C ASP A 186 1.53 -4.10 14.52
N ASN A 187 0.84 -3.34 15.39
CA ASN A 187 0.85 -1.86 15.50
C ASN A 187 0.24 -1.12 14.30
N ASP A 188 -0.03 -1.79 13.19
CA ASP A 188 -0.70 -1.21 12.03
C ASP A 188 -2.21 -1.10 12.24
N ILE A 189 -2.84 -0.16 11.51
CA ILE A 189 -4.25 0.19 11.71
C ILE A 189 -4.98 0.14 10.37
N LEU A 190 -6.07 -0.62 10.32
CA LEU A 190 -7.02 -0.65 9.22
C LEU A 190 -8.31 0.04 9.68
N ILE A 191 -8.79 1.02 8.92
CA ILE A 191 -10.04 1.74 9.20
C ILE A 191 -10.95 1.65 7.98
N VAL A 192 -12.19 1.23 8.17
CA VAL A 192 -13.26 1.28 7.17
C VAL A 192 -14.31 2.25 7.65
N SER A 193 -14.41 3.40 7.00
CA SER A 193 -15.43 4.40 7.29
C SER A 193 -16.58 4.29 6.31
N ILE A 194 -17.79 4.24 6.84
CA ILE A 194 -19.04 4.13 6.11
C ILE A 194 -19.68 5.51 6.13
N VAL A 195 -19.73 6.14 4.96
CA VAL A 195 -20.19 7.52 4.81
C VAL A 195 -21.27 7.55 3.73
N PRO A 196 -22.44 8.14 3.98
CA PRO A 196 -23.45 8.28 2.94
C PRO A 196 -23.00 9.29 1.87
N ASP A 197 -23.22 8.94 0.61
CA ASP A 197 -23.08 9.87 -0.50
C ASP A 197 -24.24 10.89 -0.53
N ARG A 198 -24.24 11.74 -1.56
CA ARG A 198 -25.26 12.78 -1.75
C ARG A 198 -26.68 12.24 -1.90
N PHE A 199 -26.84 10.98 -2.28
CA PHE A 199 -28.11 10.30 -2.43
C PHE A 199 -28.45 9.43 -1.21
N GLY A 200 -27.55 9.34 -0.23
CA GLY A 200 -27.71 8.52 0.97
C GLY A 200 -27.21 7.08 0.81
N ASP A 201 -26.60 6.74 -0.32
CA ASP A 201 -25.99 5.43 -0.50
C ASP A 201 -24.64 5.35 0.23
N PRO A 202 -24.34 4.27 0.96
CA PRO A 202 -23.04 4.12 1.61
C PRO A 202 -21.89 4.05 0.62
N GLU A 203 -20.90 4.90 0.84
CA GLU A 203 -19.55 4.77 0.33
C GLU A 203 -18.63 4.25 1.45
N TYR A 204 -17.71 3.37 1.08
CA TYR A 204 -16.74 2.83 2.01
C TYR A 204 -15.36 3.40 1.71
N TYR A 205 -14.79 4.01 2.73
CA TYR A 205 -13.45 4.59 2.74
C TYR A 205 -12.55 3.69 3.58
N ILE A 206 -11.68 2.94 2.91
CA ILE A 206 -10.76 2.00 3.54
C ILE A 206 -9.39 2.67 3.61
N MET A 207 -8.85 2.80 4.82
CA MET A 207 -7.53 3.30 5.10
C MET A 207 -6.68 2.20 5.73
N ILE A 208 -5.46 2.01 5.25
CA ILE A 208 -4.46 1.16 5.91
C ILE A 208 -3.28 2.04 6.27
N TYR A 209 -2.93 2.11 7.55
CA TYR A 209 -1.78 2.84 8.05
C TYR A 209 -0.73 1.85 8.56
N TYR A 210 0.45 1.87 7.96
CA TYR A 210 1.60 1.06 8.40
C TYR A 210 2.40 1.87 9.42
N VAL A 211 1.98 1.80 10.69
CA VAL A 211 2.43 2.70 11.75
C VAL A 211 3.94 2.59 11.97
N ASN A 212 4.48 1.37 11.95
CA ASN A 212 5.93 1.17 12.10
C ASN A 212 6.71 1.86 10.97
N ASN A 213 6.20 1.82 9.74
CA ASN A 213 6.85 2.47 8.60
C ASN A 213 6.70 4.00 8.66
N LEU A 214 5.58 4.50 9.18
CA LEU A 214 5.36 5.93 9.43
C LEU A 214 6.31 6.46 10.50
N GLU A 215 6.48 5.73 11.61
CA GLU A 215 7.43 6.04 12.70
C GLU A 215 8.89 6.02 12.19
N GLU A 216 9.29 4.98 11.44
CA GLU A 216 10.61 4.90 10.79
C GLU A 216 10.86 6.12 9.89
N ASN A 217 9.87 6.49 9.08
CA ASN A 217 10.00 7.64 8.17
C ASN A 217 10.05 8.98 8.92
N ALA A 218 9.30 9.12 10.01
CA ALA A 218 9.36 10.31 10.87
C ALA A 218 10.72 10.45 11.56
N GLY A 219 11.28 9.34 12.05
CA GLY A 219 12.63 9.29 12.64
C GLY A 219 13.72 9.71 11.66
N ILE A 220 13.71 9.15 10.44
CA ILE A 220 14.66 9.53 9.38
C ILE A 220 14.55 11.03 9.06
N ASN A 221 13.32 11.55 8.95
CA ASN A 221 13.10 12.98 8.71
C ASN A 221 13.68 13.83 9.85
N LYS A 222 13.50 13.41 11.11
CA LYS A 222 14.02 14.12 12.28
C LYS A 222 15.55 14.15 12.32
N GLU A 223 16.21 13.01 12.15
CA GLU A 223 17.68 12.92 12.14
C GLU A 223 18.31 13.78 11.04
N ARG A 224 17.65 13.89 9.89
CA ARG A 224 18.09 14.75 8.79
C ARG A 224 17.94 16.23 9.13
N ARG A 225 16.85 16.63 9.80
CA ARG A 225 16.68 18.01 10.30
C ARG A 225 17.81 18.38 11.24
N GLU A 226 18.12 17.50 12.19
CA GLU A 226 19.17 17.76 13.17
C GLU A 226 20.55 17.88 12.52
N ARG A 227 20.84 17.09 11.48
CA ARG A 227 22.08 17.22 10.70
C ARG A 227 22.16 18.54 9.93
N LYS A 228 21.13 18.89 9.17
CA LYS A 228 21.08 20.17 8.42
C LYS A 228 21.21 21.39 9.35
N GLN A 229 20.57 21.36 10.52
CA GLN A 229 20.69 22.44 11.50
C GLN A 229 22.11 22.56 12.07
N LYS A 230 22.81 21.44 12.30
CA LYS A 230 24.22 21.45 12.73
C LYS A 230 25.14 21.97 11.64
N GLU A 231 24.92 21.57 10.39
CA GLU A 231 25.67 22.05 9.23
C GLU A 231 25.50 23.57 9.05
N ASN A 232 24.27 24.07 9.05
CA ASN A 232 24.00 25.51 8.92
C ASN A 232 24.64 26.33 10.05
N LYS A 233 24.55 25.88 11.31
CA LYS A 233 25.23 26.55 12.43
C LYS A 233 26.75 26.54 12.31
N THR A 234 27.32 25.49 11.69
CA THR A 234 28.77 25.41 11.47
C THR A 234 29.21 26.38 10.37
N ILE A 235 28.40 26.51 9.32
CA ILE A 235 28.59 27.50 8.26
C ILE A 235 28.50 28.91 8.81
N ASP A 236 27.44 29.24 9.57
CA ASP A 236 27.23 30.57 10.15
C ASP A 236 28.33 30.99 11.14
N ASN A 237 29.00 30.03 11.80
CA ASN A 237 30.13 30.30 12.69
C ASN A 237 31.49 30.39 11.96
N ALA A 238 31.55 30.00 10.69
CA ALA A 238 32.76 30.01 9.87
C ALA A 238 32.87 31.26 8.97
N PHE A 239 31.79 32.05 8.87
CA PHE A 239 31.70 33.33 8.16
C PHE A 239 31.46 34.49 9.14
#